data_AF-A0A7J6V9Z2-F1
#
_entry.id   AF-A0A7J6V9Z2-F1
#
_cell.length_a   1.000
_cell.length_b   1.000
_cell.length_c   1.000
_cell.angle_alpha   90.00
_cell.angle_beta   90.00
_cell.angle_gamma   90.00
#
_symmetry.space_group_name_H-M   'P 1'
#
loop_
_entity.id
_entity.type
_entity.pdbx_description
1 polymer ?
#
loop_
_entity_poly.entity_id
_entity_poly.type
_entity_poly.pdbx_seq_one_letter_code
_entity_poly.pdbx_strand_id
1 'polypeptide(L)'
;MSLETASIPHDLKVTMQNFSMVYPMEKTERRNMFLSNIDQAVNFYVQTLHFFPANVNFSPEKVVEKIENALRKLLVQYDFLAGRLKFDPVKGRLEIDCNSAGAGFAVASSELTLAQLGDLVYPNSAFGQLIQENYLHSSDSEDRPVFVLQALSGAIENNNPDKITTILYAVDIRSRLGPPSFPSSYTGNAVITAYGRAKIHEVEEKPFSYLVKMINEGTSRISDEYVRSVIDWGELHKGFPYGDVLVSSWWRLGFDEVEYPWGRSKYSCPLVHHRKDIILFFPDMDEVIDKGVNVLVALPSQDMKIFQELFNGFLADLA
;
A
#
# COMPACT_ATOMS: atom_id res chain seq x y z
N MET A 1 -13.46 -13.05 -32.46
CA MET A 1 -13.20 -14.34 -31.80
C MET A 1 -13.26 -14.06 -30.31
N SER A 2 -14.40 -14.39 -29.68
CA SER A 2 -14.68 -14.08 -28.28
C SER A 2 -13.70 -14.82 -27.38
N LEU A 3 -12.83 -14.08 -26.69
CA LEU A 3 -12.14 -14.61 -25.51
C LEU A 3 -13.23 -14.99 -24.52
N GLU A 4 -13.50 -16.30 -24.36
CA GLU A 4 -14.22 -16.80 -23.20
C GLU A 4 -13.44 -16.31 -21.99
N THR A 5 -13.97 -15.29 -21.31
CA THR A 5 -13.45 -14.86 -20.01
C THR A 5 -13.62 -16.05 -19.08
N ALA A 6 -12.54 -16.78 -18.81
CA ALA A 6 -12.51 -17.77 -17.76
C ALA A 6 -13.14 -17.12 -16.51
N SER A 7 -14.18 -17.74 -15.97
CA SER A 7 -14.91 -17.20 -14.82
C SER A 7 -13.91 -16.93 -13.69
N ILE A 8 -13.75 -15.65 -13.33
CA ILE A 8 -12.89 -15.26 -12.20
C ILE A 8 -13.42 -15.96 -10.95
N PRO A 9 -12.60 -16.73 -10.21
CA PRO A 9 -13.09 -17.49 -9.06
C PRO A 9 -13.46 -16.54 -7.93
N HIS A 10 -14.67 -16.69 -7.40
CA HIS A 10 -15.17 -15.95 -6.22
C HIS A 10 -14.78 -16.63 -4.89
N ASP A 11 -14.50 -17.92 -4.92
CA ASP A 11 -14.04 -18.71 -3.79
C ASP A 11 -12.74 -19.41 -4.20
N LEU A 12 -11.66 -19.08 -3.50
CA LEU A 12 -10.33 -19.61 -3.78
C LEU A 12 -10.10 -20.97 -3.11
N LYS A 13 -11.09 -21.54 -2.41
CA LYS A 13 -11.00 -22.85 -1.76
C LYS A 13 -9.77 -22.96 -0.84
N VAL A 14 -9.48 -21.88 -0.12
CA VAL A 14 -8.33 -21.80 0.77
C VAL A 14 -8.61 -22.59 2.04
N THR A 15 -7.73 -23.52 2.34
CA THR A 15 -7.73 -24.31 3.57
C THR A 15 -6.49 -23.98 4.38
N MET A 16 -6.68 -23.47 5.59
CA MET A 16 -5.58 -23.22 6.53
C MET A 16 -4.94 -24.53 6.98
N GLN A 17 -3.63 -24.63 6.82
CA GLN A 17 -2.84 -25.81 7.21
C GLN A 17 -2.18 -25.61 8.57
N ASN A 18 -1.55 -24.45 8.77
CA ASN A 18 -0.84 -24.13 10.00
C ASN A 18 -0.83 -22.61 10.26
N PHE A 19 -0.76 -22.25 11.52
CA PHE A 19 -0.49 -20.89 11.97
C PHE A 19 0.46 -20.95 13.17
N SER A 20 1.56 -20.19 13.09
CA SER A 20 2.55 -20.11 14.16
C SER A 20 3.07 -18.69 14.34
N MET A 21 3.70 -18.45 15.48
CA MET A 21 4.49 -17.25 15.72
C MET A 21 5.95 -17.54 15.40
N VAL A 22 6.54 -16.71 14.56
CA VAL A 22 7.95 -16.78 14.19
C VAL A 22 8.73 -15.79 15.04
N TYR A 23 9.70 -16.31 15.78
CA TYR A 23 10.50 -15.53 16.71
C TYR A 23 11.90 -15.24 16.14
N PRO A 24 12.55 -14.14 16.58
CA PRO A 24 13.95 -13.89 16.26
C PRO A 24 14.83 -15.12 16.53
N MET A 25 15.79 -15.38 15.64
CA MET A 25 16.70 -16.52 15.78
C MET A 25 17.64 -16.38 17.00
N GLU A 26 17.93 -15.15 17.39
CA GLU A 26 18.78 -14.79 18.51
C GLU A 26 18.00 -13.87 19.47
N LYS A 27 18.45 -13.80 20.72
CA LYS A 27 17.83 -12.92 21.72
C LYS A 27 18.04 -11.46 21.30
N THR A 28 16.95 -10.70 21.24
CA THR A 28 16.99 -9.24 21.03
C THR A 28 16.81 -8.49 22.35
N GLU A 29 17.29 -7.26 22.43
CA GLU A 29 17.09 -6.41 23.60
C GLU A 29 15.71 -5.77 23.56
N ARG A 30 14.98 -5.83 24.69
CA ARG A 30 13.68 -5.16 24.78
C ARG A 30 13.87 -3.66 24.88
N ARG A 31 13.21 -2.91 24.00
CA ARG A 31 13.25 -1.46 23.95
C ARG A 31 11.95 -0.90 23.40
N ASN A 32 11.67 0.36 23.70
CA ASN A 32 10.62 1.10 23.01
C ASN A 32 11.23 1.83 21.82
N MET A 33 10.62 1.68 20.65
CA MET A 33 10.96 2.44 19.46
C MET A 33 9.99 3.60 19.28
N PHE A 34 10.55 4.80 19.17
CA PHE A 34 9.79 6.00 18.90
C PHE A 34 9.19 5.97 17.50
N LEU A 35 7.93 6.40 17.37
CA LEU A 35 7.27 6.65 16.10
C LEU A 35 7.25 8.14 15.79
N SER A 36 7.78 8.51 14.63
CA SER A 36 7.79 9.89 14.14
C SER A 36 6.38 10.40 13.88
N ASN A 37 6.23 11.71 13.72
CA ASN A 37 4.94 12.32 13.40
C ASN A 37 4.31 11.74 12.14
N ILE A 38 5.15 11.39 11.16
CA ILE A 38 4.71 10.75 9.93
C ILE A 38 4.20 9.34 10.24
N ASP A 39 4.96 8.55 11.02
CA ASP A 39 4.54 7.20 11.42
C ASP A 39 3.21 7.19 12.20
N GLN A 40 2.98 8.19 13.07
CA GLN A 40 1.71 8.35 13.78
C GLN A 40 0.54 8.61 12.80
N ALA A 41 0.79 9.36 11.72
CA ALA A 41 -0.23 9.77 10.76
C ALA A 41 -0.56 8.68 9.73
N VAL A 42 0.41 7.85 9.35
CA VAL A 42 0.24 6.75 8.35
C VAL A 42 0.27 5.36 8.98
N ASN A 43 -0.32 5.23 10.16
CA ASN A 43 -0.38 3.96 10.88
C ASN A 43 -1.49 3.05 10.32
N PHE A 44 -1.27 2.41 9.17
CA PHE A 44 -2.19 1.42 8.59
C PHE A 44 -1.49 0.27 7.87
N TYR A 45 -2.17 -0.87 7.75
CA TYR A 45 -1.64 -2.01 7.03
C TYR A 45 -1.72 -1.81 5.52
N VAL A 46 -0.59 -2.06 4.89
CA VAL A 46 -0.49 -2.27 3.45
C VAL A 46 -0.36 -3.77 3.25
N GLN A 47 -1.41 -4.38 2.69
CA GLN A 47 -1.41 -5.80 2.36
C GLN A 47 -0.92 -5.99 0.93
N THR A 48 0.05 -6.88 0.72
CA THR A 48 0.62 -7.19 -0.58
C THR A 48 0.53 -8.67 -0.87
N LEU A 49 0.32 -8.99 -2.14
CA LEU A 49 0.28 -10.35 -2.66
C LEU A 49 1.43 -10.51 -3.64
N HIS A 50 2.13 -11.64 -3.54
CA HIS A 50 3.24 -12.00 -4.40
C HIS A 50 3.00 -13.41 -4.93
N PHE A 51 2.76 -13.51 -6.24
CA PHE A 51 2.49 -14.78 -6.91
C PHE A 51 3.77 -15.32 -7.53
N PHE A 52 4.03 -16.62 -7.38
CA PHE A 52 5.23 -17.26 -7.90
C PHE A 52 4.86 -18.44 -8.80
N PRO A 53 5.57 -18.64 -9.94
CA PRO A 53 5.40 -19.85 -10.73
C PRO A 53 5.90 -21.07 -9.94
N ALA A 54 5.31 -22.24 -10.24
CA ALA A 54 5.77 -23.49 -9.64
C ALA A 54 7.23 -23.77 -10.06
N ASN A 55 8.06 -24.18 -9.10
CA ASN A 55 9.46 -24.51 -9.35
C ASN A 55 9.74 -25.97 -8.97
N VAL A 56 10.20 -26.77 -9.94
CA VAL A 56 10.43 -28.21 -9.78
C VAL A 56 11.46 -28.56 -8.70
N ASN A 57 12.37 -27.65 -8.39
CA ASN A 57 13.41 -27.87 -7.38
C ASN A 57 12.97 -27.49 -5.96
N PHE A 58 11.86 -26.76 -5.83
CA PHE A 58 11.37 -26.20 -4.57
C PHE A 58 9.91 -26.60 -4.36
N SER A 59 9.69 -27.66 -3.57
CA SER A 59 8.35 -28.02 -3.11
C SER A 59 7.80 -26.94 -2.17
N PRO A 60 6.47 -26.83 -2.00
CA PRO A 60 5.86 -25.86 -1.09
C PRO A 60 6.45 -25.90 0.32
N GLU A 61 6.75 -27.09 0.85
CA GLU A 61 7.33 -27.27 2.19
C GLU A 61 8.74 -26.66 2.27
N LYS A 62 9.57 -26.85 1.23
CA LYS A 62 10.90 -26.24 1.15
C LYS A 62 10.83 -24.71 1.05
N VAL A 63 9.83 -24.18 0.35
CA VAL A 63 9.60 -22.73 0.24
C VAL A 63 9.19 -22.17 1.60
N VAL A 64 8.21 -22.79 2.26
CA VAL A 64 7.74 -22.41 3.60
C VAL A 64 8.90 -22.42 4.60
N GLU A 65 9.69 -23.49 4.67
CA GLU A 65 10.86 -23.60 5.55
C GLU A 65 11.88 -22.48 5.29
N LYS A 66 12.12 -22.14 4.02
CA LYS A 66 13.06 -21.07 3.64
C LYS A 66 12.54 -19.68 4.03
N ILE A 67 11.26 -19.40 3.81
CA ILE A 67 10.64 -18.12 4.20
C ILE A 67 10.67 -17.97 5.72
N GLU A 68 10.25 -19.01 6.45
CA GLU A 68 10.26 -18.99 7.92
C GLU A 68 11.67 -18.75 8.46
N ASN A 69 12.67 -19.51 7.98
CA ASN A 69 14.06 -19.34 8.39
C ASN A 69 14.64 -17.95 8.02
N ALA A 70 14.28 -17.40 6.86
CA ALA A 70 14.68 -16.06 6.46
C ALA A 70 14.06 -15.00 7.39
N LEU A 71 12.76 -15.14 7.71
CA LEU A 71 12.06 -14.26 8.64
C LEU A 71 12.72 -14.30 10.03
N ARG A 72 13.04 -15.47 10.57
CA ARG A 72 13.74 -15.60 11.86
C ARG A 72 15.07 -14.84 11.92
N LYS A 73 15.85 -14.85 10.84
CA LYS A 73 17.11 -14.10 10.73
C LYS A 73 16.84 -12.60 10.61
N LEU A 74 15.85 -12.21 9.81
CA LEU A 74 15.47 -10.83 9.59
C LEU A 74 14.99 -10.17 10.90
N LEU A 75 14.22 -10.89 11.71
CA LEU A 75 13.72 -10.44 13.02
C LEU A 75 14.83 -10.19 14.05
N VAL A 76 16.09 -10.59 13.81
CA VAL A 76 17.22 -10.20 14.67
C VAL A 76 17.66 -8.76 14.34
N GLN A 77 17.72 -8.41 13.06
CA GLN A 77 18.16 -7.09 12.59
C GLN A 77 17.02 -6.06 12.64
N TYR A 78 15.79 -6.52 12.43
CA TYR A 78 14.56 -5.72 12.42
C TYR A 78 13.62 -6.23 13.53
N ASP A 79 14.13 -6.23 14.76
CA ASP A 79 13.46 -6.71 15.99
C ASP A 79 12.08 -6.09 16.22
N PHE A 80 11.89 -4.83 15.81
CA PHE A 80 10.62 -4.12 15.91
C PHE A 80 9.47 -4.80 15.15
N LEU A 81 9.76 -5.59 14.09
CA LEU A 81 8.75 -6.37 13.37
C LEU A 81 8.17 -7.53 14.21
N ALA A 82 8.90 -7.97 15.23
CA ALA A 82 8.41 -8.92 16.24
C ALA A 82 7.83 -8.24 17.48
N GLY A 83 7.68 -6.91 17.47
CA GLY A 83 7.15 -6.12 18.58
C GLY A 83 5.62 -5.99 18.58
N ARG A 84 5.12 -5.09 19.42
CA ARG A 84 3.70 -4.68 19.47
C ARG A 84 3.58 -3.16 19.48
N LEU A 85 2.56 -2.62 18.82
CA LEU A 85 2.20 -1.22 19.03
C LEU A 85 1.72 -1.04 20.45
N LYS A 86 2.15 0.04 21.07
CA LYS A 86 1.75 0.42 22.42
C LYS A 86 1.44 1.91 22.44
N PHE A 87 0.29 2.26 23.00
CA PHE A 87 -0.05 3.66 23.25
C PHE A 87 0.54 4.10 24.60
N ASP A 88 1.32 5.17 24.59
CA ASP A 88 1.79 5.85 25.80
C ASP A 88 0.77 6.96 26.16
N PRO A 89 -0.03 6.80 27.23
CA PRO A 89 -1.04 7.78 27.61
C PRO A 89 -0.45 9.06 28.21
N VAL A 90 0.79 9.03 28.72
CA VAL A 90 1.46 10.20 29.29
C VAL A 90 1.95 11.11 28.17
N LYS A 91 2.52 10.52 27.11
CA LYS A 91 2.97 11.27 25.92
C LYS A 91 1.84 11.50 24.91
N GLY A 92 0.77 10.72 24.98
CA GLY A 92 -0.33 10.73 24.01
C GLY A 92 0.10 10.25 22.61
N ARG A 93 1.03 9.28 22.54
CA ARG A 93 1.70 8.83 21.30
C ARG A 93 1.79 7.30 21.23
N LEU A 94 1.79 6.76 20.03
CA LEU A 94 2.13 5.35 19.80
C LEU A 94 3.66 5.16 19.78
N GLU A 95 4.10 4.02 20.29
CA GLU A 95 5.48 3.52 20.24
C GLU A 95 5.44 2.02 19.84
N ILE A 96 6.57 1.46 19.41
CA ILE A 96 6.70 0.00 19.25
C ILE A 96 7.43 -0.56 20.46
N ASP A 97 6.76 -1.41 21.24
CA ASP A 97 7.42 -2.24 22.25
C ASP A 97 8.09 -3.42 21.53
N CYS A 98 9.41 -3.34 21.35
CA CYS A 98 10.23 -4.36 20.72
C CYS A 98 10.44 -5.51 21.71
N ASN A 99 9.39 -6.28 21.99
CA ASN A 99 9.32 -7.29 23.04
C ASN A 99 9.55 -8.74 22.57
N SER A 100 9.96 -8.91 21.30
CA SER A 100 10.22 -10.22 20.69
C SER A 100 9.00 -11.16 20.73
N ALA A 101 7.78 -10.63 20.78
CA ALA A 101 6.55 -11.42 20.79
C ALA A 101 6.29 -12.19 19.48
N GLY A 102 7.14 -11.98 18.46
CA GLY A 102 7.15 -12.71 17.20
C GLY A 102 6.23 -12.11 16.15
N ALA A 103 6.41 -12.56 14.92
CA ALA A 103 5.58 -12.24 13.77
C ALA A 103 4.68 -13.43 13.41
N GLY A 104 3.40 -13.17 13.09
CA GLY A 104 2.49 -14.22 12.67
C GLY A 104 2.87 -14.81 11.31
N PHE A 105 2.82 -16.13 11.19
CA PHE A 105 3.15 -16.86 9.97
C PHE A 105 2.09 -17.95 9.72
N ALA A 106 1.44 -17.86 8.56
CA ALA A 106 0.36 -18.74 8.17
C ALA A 106 0.75 -19.54 6.93
N VAL A 107 0.35 -20.81 6.93
CA VAL A 107 0.46 -21.70 5.77
C VAL A 107 -0.93 -22.19 5.42
N ALA A 108 -1.28 -22.07 4.15
CA ALA A 108 -2.56 -22.50 3.61
C ALA A 108 -2.35 -23.15 2.23
N SER A 109 -3.34 -23.92 1.81
CA SER A 109 -3.40 -24.50 0.46
C SER A 109 -4.72 -24.14 -0.21
N SER A 110 -4.70 -24.09 -1.54
CA SER A 110 -5.89 -23.95 -2.37
C SER A 110 -6.02 -25.18 -3.27
N GLU A 111 -7.27 -25.58 -3.56
CA GLU A 111 -7.57 -26.57 -4.60
C GLU A 111 -7.35 -26.02 -6.02
N LEU A 112 -7.19 -24.70 -6.16
CA LEU A 112 -6.96 -24.02 -7.42
C LEU A 112 -5.47 -23.88 -7.72
N THR A 113 -5.12 -24.08 -8.98
CA THR A 113 -3.81 -23.73 -9.54
C THR A 113 -3.71 -22.23 -9.79
N LEU A 114 -2.48 -21.72 -9.91
CA LEU A 114 -2.24 -20.31 -10.26
C LEU A 114 -2.91 -19.90 -11.58
N ALA A 115 -2.99 -20.81 -12.56
CA ALA A 115 -3.67 -20.56 -13.84
C ALA A 115 -5.19 -20.44 -13.69
N GLN A 116 -5.79 -21.12 -12.72
CA GLN A 116 -7.22 -21.05 -12.43
C GLN A 116 -7.62 -19.77 -11.68
N LEU A 117 -6.65 -18.98 -11.19
CA LEU A 117 -6.92 -17.67 -10.61
C LEU A 117 -7.24 -16.60 -11.67
N GLY A 118 -7.02 -16.91 -12.95
CA GLY A 118 -7.18 -15.99 -14.06
C GLY A 118 -5.93 -15.14 -14.29
N ASP A 119 -6.11 -14.03 -15.00
CA ASP A 119 -5.06 -13.06 -15.21
C ASP A 119 -4.88 -12.21 -13.95
N LEU A 120 -3.70 -12.33 -13.34
CA LEU A 120 -3.35 -11.74 -12.04
C LEU A 120 -3.27 -10.21 -12.10
N VAL A 121 -3.09 -9.64 -13.29
CA VAL A 121 -3.09 -8.18 -13.50
C VAL A 121 -4.41 -7.56 -13.05
N TYR A 122 -5.52 -8.27 -13.27
CA TYR A 122 -6.84 -7.78 -12.91
C TYR A 122 -7.17 -8.05 -11.44
N PRO A 123 -7.79 -7.07 -10.75
CA PRO A 123 -8.13 -7.23 -9.35
C PRO A 123 -9.21 -8.31 -9.15
N ASN A 124 -9.00 -9.18 -8.18
CA ASN A 124 -9.98 -10.19 -7.76
C ASN A 124 -10.30 -10.00 -6.26
N SER A 125 -11.57 -9.74 -5.94
CA SER A 125 -12.02 -9.60 -4.55
C SER A 125 -11.81 -10.86 -3.71
N ALA A 126 -11.78 -12.05 -4.34
CA ALA A 126 -11.51 -13.30 -3.66
C ALA A 126 -10.08 -13.40 -3.12
N PHE A 127 -9.13 -12.59 -3.62
CA PHE A 127 -7.77 -12.55 -3.09
C PHE A 127 -7.69 -12.14 -1.62
N GLY A 128 -8.74 -11.53 -1.06
CA GLY A 128 -8.82 -11.28 0.39
C GLY A 128 -8.76 -12.56 1.22
N GLN A 129 -9.20 -13.70 0.66
CA GLN A 129 -9.11 -15.02 1.30
C GLN A 129 -7.66 -15.53 1.46
N LEU A 130 -6.70 -14.91 0.76
CA LEU A 130 -5.27 -15.22 0.89
C LEU A 130 -4.61 -14.44 2.04
N ILE A 131 -5.34 -13.51 2.67
CA ILE A 131 -4.86 -12.74 3.82
C ILE A 131 -5.54 -13.23 5.09
N GLN A 132 -4.74 -13.43 6.14
CA GLN A 132 -5.25 -13.83 7.45
C GLN A 132 -5.76 -12.62 8.24
N GLU A 133 -7.05 -12.30 8.12
CA GLU A 133 -7.67 -11.16 8.82
C GLU A 133 -7.82 -11.36 10.34
N ASN A 134 -7.93 -12.60 10.81
CA ASN A 134 -8.29 -12.94 12.20
C ASN A 134 -7.29 -12.46 13.28
N TYR A 135 -6.06 -12.07 12.92
CA TYR A 135 -5.13 -11.45 13.87
C TYR A 135 -5.22 -9.92 13.90
N LEU A 136 -5.75 -9.26 12.87
CA LEU A 136 -5.87 -7.79 12.82
C LEU A 136 -6.87 -7.21 13.84
N HIS A 137 -7.70 -8.07 14.43
CA HIS A 137 -8.77 -7.71 15.35
C HIS A 137 -8.70 -8.54 16.64
N SER A 138 -7.61 -8.43 17.39
CA SER A 138 -7.65 -8.86 18.80
C SER A 138 -8.55 -7.91 19.61
N SER A 139 -9.35 -8.48 20.50
CA SER A 139 -10.28 -7.74 21.37
C SER A 139 -9.59 -6.99 22.51
N ASP A 140 -8.28 -7.24 22.74
CA ASP A 140 -7.45 -6.52 23.70
C ASP A 140 -6.72 -5.35 23.02
N SER A 141 -6.96 -4.13 23.51
CA SER A 141 -6.33 -2.91 23.00
C SER A 141 -4.79 -2.92 23.09
N GLU A 142 -4.22 -3.78 23.94
CA GLU A 142 -2.77 -3.94 24.15
C GLU A 142 -2.13 -5.04 23.29
N ASP A 143 -2.92 -5.90 22.65
CA ASP A 143 -2.42 -6.95 21.73
C ASP A 143 -2.87 -6.70 20.29
N ARG A 144 -3.22 -5.44 19.97
CA ARG A 144 -3.52 -5.05 18.60
C ARG A 144 -2.24 -5.16 17.77
N PRO A 145 -2.21 -6.02 16.74
CA PRO A 145 -1.23 -5.81 15.70
C PRO A 145 -1.65 -4.51 14.98
N VAL A 146 -0.68 -3.61 14.86
CA VAL A 146 -0.53 -2.33 14.13
C VAL A 146 -1.74 -1.51 13.59
N PHE A 147 -2.97 -2.00 13.35
CA PHE A 147 -4.03 -1.18 12.73
C PHE A 147 -5.50 -1.57 13.02
N VAL A 148 -6.31 -0.53 13.27
CA VAL A 148 -7.70 -0.35 12.77
C VAL A 148 -7.97 1.16 12.66
N LEU A 149 -8.42 1.66 11.50
CA LEU A 149 -9.39 2.78 11.44
C LEU A 149 -10.11 2.91 10.09
N GLN A 150 -11.39 3.26 10.20
CA GLN A 150 -12.40 3.58 9.19
C GLN A 150 -12.45 5.10 8.96
N ALA A 151 -12.48 5.56 7.70
CA ALA A 151 -12.80 6.94 7.34
C ALA A 151 -13.76 6.99 6.14
N LEU A 152 -14.76 7.86 6.26
CA LEU A 152 -15.91 8.02 5.36
C LEU A 152 -15.50 8.69 4.04
N SER A 153 -15.96 8.11 2.92
CA SER A 153 -16.09 8.80 1.64
C SER A 153 -17.38 9.62 1.67
N GLY A 154 -17.25 10.95 1.63
CA GLY A 154 -18.36 11.86 1.39
C GLY A 154 -18.83 11.74 -0.06
N ALA A 155 -20.14 11.64 -0.23
CA ALA A 155 -20.78 11.67 -1.54
C ALA A 155 -20.49 12.99 -2.27
N ILE A 156 -20.24 12.91 -3.58
CA ILE A 156 -20.26 14.06 -4.48
C ILE A 156 -21.74 14.41 -4.69
N GLU A 157 -22.27 15.29 -3.85
CA GLU A 157 -23.52 16.00 -4.13
C GLU A 157 -23.27 17.50 -3.97
N ASN A 158 -22.94 18.15 -5.08
CA ASN A 158 -23.36 19.50 -5.46
C ASN A 158 -22.66 19.92 -6.76
N ASN A 159 -23.45 20.20 -7.81
CA ASN A 159 -23.03 20.79 -9.09
C ASN A 159 -22.62 22.27 -8.92
N ASN A 160 -21.68 22.57 -8.02
CA ASN A 160 -21.11 23.90 -7.92
C ASN A 160 -19.82 23.96 -8.77
N PRO A 161 -19.83 24.61 -9.95
CA PRO A 161 -18.64 24.70 -10.80
C PRO A 161 -17.47 25.46 -10.15
N ASP A 162 -17.75 26.30 -9.14
CA ASP A 162 -16.75 27.00 -8.33
C ASP A 162 -16.21 26.16 -7.16
N LYS A 163 -16.68 24.92 -6.96
CA LYS A 163 -16.10 24.02 -5.96
C LYS A 163 -14.63 23.76 -6.32
N ILE A 164 -13.75 23.87 -5.33
CA ILE A 164 -12.34 23.48 -5.47
C ILE A 164 -12.24 21.98 -5.28
N THR A 165 -11.65 21.29 -6.25
CA THR A 165 -11.22 19.90 -6.11
C THR A 165 -9.74 19.84 -5.73
N THR A 166 -9.40 18.91 -4.85
CA THR A 166 -8.05 18.67 -4.36
C THR A 166 -7.64 17.23 -4.67
N ILE A 167 -6.58 17.08 -5.45
CA ILE A 167 -5.86 15.81 -5.58
C ILE A 167 -4.66 15.82 -4.64
N LEU A 168 -4.52 14.74 -3.89
CA LEU A 168 -3.39 14.47 -3.01
C LEU A 168 -2.50 13.42 -3.66
N TYR A 169 -1.20 13.47 -3.41
CA TYR A 169 -0.30 12.40 -3.82
C TYR A 169 0.92 12.27 -2.91
N ALA A 170 1.38 11.04 -2.74
CA ALA A 170 2.50 10.70 -1.88
C ALA A 170 3.84 11.16 -2.51
N VAL A 171 4.69 11.82 -1.72
CA VAL A 171 6.04 12.26 -2.11
C VAL A 171 7.08 11.75 -1.11
N ASP A 172 8.07 11.02 -1.61
CA ASP A 172 9.26 10.63 -0.85
C ASP A 172 10.11 11.87 -0.52
N ILE A 173 10.37 12.06 0.78
CA ILE A 173 11.14 13.19 1.31
C ILE A 173 12.58 12.82 1.67
N ARG A 174 13.02 11.57 1.47
CA ARG A 174 14.37 11.11 1.83
C ARG A 174 15.48 11.94 1.18
N SER A 175 15.30 12.31 -0.08
CA SER A 175 16.24 13.15 -0.84
C SER A 175 16.00 14.65 -0.69
N ARG A 176 14.96 15.06 0.06
CA ARG A 176 14.53 16.46 0.19
C ARG A 176 14.88 17.09 1.54
N LEU A 177 15.28 16.29 2.52
CA LEU A 177 15.74 16.77 3.81
C LEU A 177 17.27 16.90 3.84
N GLY A 178 17.73 18.11 4.17
CA GLY A 178 19.14 18.51 4.24
C GLY A 178 19.78 18.26 5.61
N PRO A 179 21.11 18.46 5.72
CA PRO A 179 21.97 17.50 6.39
C PRO A 179 21.76 17.37 7.92
N PRO A 180 21.85 16.13 8.45
CA PRO A 180 22.11 14.90 7.70
C PRO A 180 20.86 14.39 6.96
N SER A 181 21.06 13.96 5.71
CA SER A 181 20.03 13.24 4.96
C SER A 181 19.69 11.91 5.63
N PHE A 182 18.57 11.30 5.27
CA PHE A 182 18.22 10.00 5.83
C PHE A 182 19.32 8.95 5.53
N PRO A 183 19.67 8.11 6.51
CA PRO A 183 20.49 6.95 6.24
C PRO A 183 19.72 5.97 5.33
N SER A 184 20.43 5.21 4.51
CA SER A 184 19.84 4.16 3.67
C SER A 184 19.11 3.08 4.49
N SER A 185 19.49 2.94 5.76
CA SER A 185 18.87 2.02 6.72
C SER A 185 17.63 2.58 7.42
N TYR A 186 17.15 3.79 7.09
CA TYR A 186 15.96 4.35 7.71
C TYR A 186 14.69 3.58 7.31
N THR A 187 14.10 2.88 8.27
CA THR A 187 12.94 1.99 8.07
C THR A 187 11.59 2.65 8.34
N GLY A 188 11.56 3.86 8.88
CA GLY A 188 10.33 4.59 9.15
C GLY A 188 9.68 5.17 7.89
N ASN A 189 8.51 5.77 8.06
CA ASN A 189 7.83 6.50 7.01
C ASN A 189 8.52 7.84 6.76
N ALA A 190 8.98 8.05 5.52
CA ALA A 190 9.53 9.32 5.05
C ALA A 190 8.78 9.73 3.76
N VAL A 191 7.46 9.83 3.91
CA VAL A 191 6.54 10.24 2.86
C VAL A 191 5.63 11.32 3.41
N ILE A 192 5.38 12.38 2.63
CA ILE A 192 4.35 13.37 2.93
C ILE A 192 3.40 13.50 1.76
N THR A 193 2.27 14.14 2.03
CA THR A 193 1.24 14.39 1.03
C THR A 193 1.45 15.74 0.36
N ALA A 194 1.72 15.72 -0.95
CA ALA A 194 1.62 16.88 -1.81
C ALA A 194 0.19 17.07 -2.29
N TYR A 195 -0.12 18.23 -2.88
CA TYR A 195 -1.45 18.47 -3.44
C TYR A 195 -1.45 19.36 -4.68
N GLY A 196 -2.45 19.14 -5.54
CA GLY A 196 -2.90 20.05 -6.59
C GLY A 196 -4.34 20.49 -6.32
N ARG A 197 -4.69 21.73 -6.62
CA ARG A 197 -6.02 22.31 -6.35
C ARG A 197 -6.51 23.19 -7.48
N ALA A 198 -7.59 22.79 -8.13
CA ALA A 198 -8.26 23.53 -9.21
C ALA A 198 -9.74 23.70 -8.88
N LYS A 199 -10.40 24.71 -9.45
CA LYS A 199 -11.87 24.70 -9.52
C LYS A 199 -12.34 23.64 -10.52
N ILE A 200 -13.52 23.07 -10.31
CA ILE A 200 -14.08 22.05 -11.22
C ILE A 200 -14.12 22.56 -12.66
N HIS A 201 -14.61 23.78 -12.90
CA HIS A 201 -14.65 24.34 -14.25
C HIS A 201 -13.25 24.50 -14.89
N GLU A 202 -12.20 24.74 -14.08
CA GLU A 202 -10.83 24.78 -14.60
C GLU A 202 -10.35 23.38 -14.98
N VAL A 203 -10.76 22.34 -14.26
CA VAL A 203 -10.44 20.96 -14.62
C VAL A 203 -11.11 20.55 -15.93
N GLU A 204 -12.35 20.97 -16.15
CA GLU A 204 -13.14 20.64 -17.34
C GLU A 204 -12.72 21.42 -18.58
N GLU A 205 -12.36 22.70 -18.44
CA GLU A 205 -12.15 23.61 -19.59
C GLU A 205 -10.68 23.88 -19.93
N LYS A 206 -9.74 23.73 -18.97
CA LYS A 206 -8.33 24.06 -19.21
C LYS A 206 -7.61 22.91 -19.93
N PRO A 207 -6.57 23.22 -20.73
CA PRO A 207 -5.77 22.17 -21.36
C PRO A 207 -5.10 21.26 -20.33
N PHE A 208 -4.90 19.99 -20.66
CA PHE A 208 -4.25 19.01 -19.78
C PHE A 208 -2.90 19.47 -19.22
N SER A 209 -2.12 20.24 -20.01
CA SER A 209 -0.85 20.83 -19.58
C SER A 209 -0.98 21.78 -18.38
N TYR A 210 -2.12 22.45 -18.24
CA TYR A 210 -2.44 23.26 -17.06
C TYR A 210 -2.53 22.38 -15.81
N LEU A 211 -3.24 21.25 -15.90
CA LEU A 211 -3.37 20.29 -14.79
C LEU A 211 -2.01 19.69 -14.41
N VAL A 212 -1.21 19.30 -15.40
CA VAL A 212 0.16 18.80 -15.18
C VAL A 212 1.02 19.85 -14.48
N LYS A 213 0.93 21.13 -14.88
CA LYS A 213 1.64 22.23 -14.22
C LYS A 213 1.26 22.35 -12.75
N MET A 214 -0.01 22.22 -12.40
CA MET A 214 -0.47 22.29 -11.01
C MET A 214 0.09 21.16 -10.14
N ILE A 215 0.16 19.94 -10.70
CA ILE A 215 0.83 18.82 -10.03
C ILE A 215 2.33 19.12 -9.87
N ASN A 216 3.00 19.60 -10.91
CA ASN A 216 4.41 19.94 -10.85
C ASN A 216 4.71 21.03 -9.81
N GLU A 217 3.90 22.08 -9.74
CA GLU A 217 4.00 23.12 -8.72
C GLU A 217 3.80 22.54 -7.32
N GLY A 218 2.85 21.62 -7.13
CA GLY A 218 2.65 20.92 -5.86
C GLY A 218 3.88 20.18 -5.38
N THR A 219 4.56 19.51 -6.30
CA THR A 219 5.80 18.77 -6.01
C THR A 219 6.96 19.73 -5.75
N SER A 220 7.03 20.84 -6.48
CA SER A 220 8.11 21.83 -6.38
C SER A 220 8.08 22.65 -5.09
N ARG A 221 6.90 22.79 -4.46
CA ARG A 221 6.75 23.47 -3.16
C ARG A 221 7.40 22.72 -1.99
N ILE A 222 7.64 21.41 -2.13
CA ILE A 222 8.16 20.58 -1.04
C ILE A 222 9.68 20.76 -0.92
N SER A 223 10.05 21.83 -0.22
CA SER A 223 11.39 22.11 0.29
C SER A 223 11.61 21.48 1.68
N ASP A 224 12.84 21.50 2.19
CA ASP A 224 13.16 21.08 3.57
C ASP A 224 12.29 21.81 4.60
N GLU A 225 12.22 23.14 4.50
CA GLU A 225 11.39 23.99 5.39
C GLU A 225 9.91 23.61 5.30
N TYR A 226 9.40 23.34 4.10
CA TYR A 226 8.02 22.89 3.92
C TYR A 226 7.77 21.55 4.62
N VAL A 227 8.69 20.58 4.50
CA VAL A 227 8.57 19.28 5.19
C VAL A 227 8.51 19.48 6.71
N ARG A 228 9.38 20.33 7.28
CA ARG A 228 9.38 20.63 8.72
C ARG A 228 8.07 21.28 9.16
N SER A 229 7.55 22.24 8.38
CA SER A 229 6.27 22.87 8.64
C SER A 229 5.11 21.87 8.63
N VAL A 230 5.11 20.90 7.71
CA VAL A 230 4.11 19.82 7.67
C VAL A 230 4.18 18.94 8.92
N ILE A 231 5.39 18.63 9.39
CA ILE A 231 5.60 17.83 10.62
C ILE A 231 5.05 18.58 11.84
N ASP A 232 5.34 19.87 11.98
CA ASP A 232 4.85 20.72 13.06
C ASP A 232 3.32 20.87 13.01
N TRP A 233 2.77 21.10 11.82
CA TRP A 233 1.33 21.18 11.62
C TRP A 233 0.62 19.87 12.00
N GLY A 234 1.23 18.73 11.64
CA GLY A 234 0.73 17.39 11.95
C GLY A 234 0.72 17.07 13.44
N GLU A 235 1.70 17.59 14.21
CA GLU A 235 1.70 17.47 15.67
C GLU A 235 0.49 18.17 16.30
N LEU A 236 0.14 19.36 15.78
CA LEU A 236 -0.94 20.20 16.31
C LEU A 236 -2.33 19.71 15.93
N HIS A 237 -2.52 19.32 14.66
CA HIS A 237 -3.86 19.08 14.10
C HIS A 237 -4.26 17.61 14.00
N LYS A 238 -3.34 16.67 14.31
CA LYS A 238 -3.53 15.21 14.35
C LYS A 238 -4.52 14.70 13.28
N GLY A 239 -4.01 14.30 12.12
CA GLY A 239 -4.84 13.71 11.08
C GLY A 239 -4.17 13.70 9.71
N PHE A 240 -4.93 13.28 8.71
CA PHE A 240 -4.52 13.29 7.31
C PHE A 240 -5.19 14.46 6.59
N PRO A 241 -4.48 15.19 5.70
CA PRO A 241 -5.10 16.27 4.92
C PRO A 241 -6.27 15.74 4.09
N TYR A 242 -7.34 16.53 4.01
CA TYR A 242 -8.48 16.19 3.17
C TYR A 242 -8.20 16.49 1.69
N GLY A 243 -8.56 15.54 0.83
CA GLY A 243 -8.63 15.70 -0.62
C GLY A 243 -9.72 14.81 -1.20
N ASP A 244 -10.17 15.12 -2.42
CA ASP A 244 -11.19 14.32 -3.10
C ASP A 244 -10.62 12.97 -3.56
N VAL A 245 -9.33 12.94 -3.90
CA VAL A 245 -8.59 11.72 -4.33
C VAL A 245 -7.16 11.75 -3.79
N LEU A 246 -6.63 10.60 -3.39
CA LEU A 246 -5.23 10.37 -3.05
C LEU A 246 -4.58 9.41 -4.05
N VAL A 247 -3.46 9.81 -4.64
CA VAL A 247 -2.65 8.98 -5.52
C VAL A 247 -1.42 8.45 -4.79
N SER A 248 -1.20 7.14 -4.85
CA SER A 248 0.04 6.52 -4.37
C SER A 248 0.71 5.73 -5.48
N SER A 249 2.02 5.97 -5.66
CA SER A 249 2.82 5.32 -6.69
C SER A 249 3.74 4.27 -6.09
N TRP A 250 3.58 3.04 -6.55
CA TRP A 250 4.39 1.88 -6.13
C TRP A 250 5.44 1.51 -7.18
N TRP A 251 5.58 2.34 -8.20
CA TRP A 251 6.50 2.15 -9.33
C TRP A 251 7.96 1.91 -8.92
N ARG A 252 8.40 2.51 -7.82
CA ARG A 252 9.81 2.50 -7.37
C ARG A 252 10.03 1.71 -6.09
N LEU A 253 9.12 0.79 -5.77
CA LEU A 253 9.26 -0.07 -4.60
C LEU A 253 10.13 -1.31 -4.87
N GLY A 254 10.43 -1.60 -6.15
CA GLY A 254 11.35 -2.67 -6.55
C GLY A 254 10.82 -4.07 -6.28
N PHE A 255 9.49 -4.28 -6.26
CA PHE A 255 8.92 -5.61 -6.06
C PHE A 255 9.32 -6.61 -7.16
N ASP A 256 9.51 -6.11 -8.38
CA ASP A 256 10.02 -6.83 -9.55
C ASP A 256 11.53 -7.13 -9.50
N GLU A 257 12.27 -6.41 -8.66
CA GLU A 257 13.73 -6.54 -8.54
C GLU A 257 14.15 -7.66 -7.58
N VAL A 258 13.23 -8.18 -6.76
CA VAL A 258 13.53 -9.20 -5.74
C VAL A 258 13.57 -10.60 -6.35
N GLU A 259 14.74 -11.25 -6.25
CA GLU A 259 14.95 -12.62 -6.73
C GLU A 259 15.06 -13.61 -5.56
N TYR A 260 14.11 -14.54 -5.50
CA TYR A 260 14.08 -15.61 -4.50
C TYR A 260 14.79 -16.86 -5.04
N PRO A 261 15.18 -17.81 -4.16
CA PRO A 261 15.78 -19.07 -4.59
C PRO A 261 14.92 -19.87 -5.59
N TRP A 262 13.60 -19.70 -5.57
CA TRP A 262 12.65 -20.34 -6.50
C TRP A 262 12.29 -19.47 -7.71
N GLY A 263 12.90 -18.29 -7.86
CA GLY A 263 12.71 -17.35 -8.96
C GLY A 263 12.04 -16.04 -8.54
N ARG A 264 11.79 -15.18 -9.52
CA ARG A 264 11.08 -13.90 -9.32
C ARG A 264 9.57 -14.11 -9.22
N SER A 265 8.88 -13.15 -8.62
CA SER A 265 7.43 -13.14 -8.60
C SER A 265 6.90 -12.96 -10.03
N LYS A 266 5.89 -13.74 -10.40
CA LYS A 266 5.13 -13.54 -11.65
C LYS A 266 4.32 -12.25 -11.61
N TYR A 267 3.79 -11.91 -10.44
CA TYR A 267 3.01 -10.69 -10.24
C TYR A 267 2.98 -10.31 -8.77
N SER A 268 3.15 -9.02 -8.51
CA SER A 268 3.08 -8.43 -7.16
C SER A 268 2.13 -7.26 -7.16
N CYS A 269 1.15 -7.26 -6.25
CA CYS A 269 0.13 -6.23 -6.17
C CYS A 269 -0.32 -5.95 -4.73
N PRO A 270 -0.90 -4.78 -4.45
CA PRO A 270 -1.67 -4.60 -3.23
C PRO A 270 -2.88 -5.55 -3.23
N LEU A 271 -3.34 -5.93 -2.04
CA LEU A 271 -4.72 -6.37 -1.94
C LEU A 271 -5.65 -5.18 -2.21
N VAL A 272 -6.61 -5.35 -3.10
CA VAL A 272 -7.64 -4.34 -3.37
C VAL A 272 -8.52 -4.17 -2.13
N HIS A 273 -8.21 -3.17 -1.32
CA HIS A 273 -9.04 -2.79 -0.19
C HIS A 273 -10.08 -1.76 -0.65
N HIS A 274 -11.27 -1.80 -0.05
CA HIS A 274 -12.45 -0.97 -0.35
C HIS A 274 -12.30 0.57 -0.16
N ARG A 275 -11.09 1.14 -0.15
CA ARG A 275 -10.90 2.59 -0.05
C ARG A 275 -11.16 3.26 -1.40
N LYS A 276 -12.30 3.94 -1.49
CA LYS A 276 -12.83 4.62 -2.68
C LYS A 276 -12.03 5.86 -3.09
N ASP A 277 -11.08 6.28 -2.25
CA ASP A 277 -10.35 7.53 -2.35
C ASP A 277 -8.88 7.35 -2.74
N ILE A 278 -8.38 6.11 -2.88
CA ILE A 278 -6.98 5.86 -3.24
C ILE A 278 -6.87 5.27 -4.65
N ILE A 279 -6.16 5.98 -5.51
CA ILE A 279 -5.70 5.49 -6.81
C ILE A 279 -4.27 5.00 -6.66
N LEU A 280 -4.00 3.78 -7.11
CA LEU A 280 -2.68 3.18 -7.02
C LEU A 280 -2.06 2.98 -8.41
N PHE A 281 -0.79 3.34 -8.53
CA PHE A 281 -0.01 3.19 -9.77
C PHE A 281 1.05 2.09 -9.59
N PHE A 282 1.12 1.17 -10.55
CA PHE A 282 2.05 0.06 -10.58
C PHE A 282 2.79 0.02 -11.91
N PRO A 283 4.05 -0.45 -11.92
CA PRO A 283 4.71 -0.76 -13.16
C PRO A 283 3.97 -1.91 -13.85
N ASP A 284 4.02 -1.93 -15.18
CA ASP A 284 3.71 -3.16 -15.90
C ASP A 284 4.79 -4.21 -15.56
N MET A 285 4.33 -5.35 -15.06
CA MET A 285 5.19 -6.44 -14.62
C MET A 285 5.37 -7.49 -15.74
N ASP A 286 4.73 -7.30 -16.89
CA ASP A 286 4.90 -8.16 -18.04
C ASP A 286 6.18 -7.79 -18.82
N GLU A 287 7.02 -8.78 -19.11
CA GLU A 287 8.34 -8.56 -19.72
C GLU A 287 8.28 -8.35 -21.25
N VAL A 288 7.08 -8.45 -21.84
CA VAL A 288 6.92 -8.72 -23.29
C VAL A 288 6.54 -7.51 -24.13
N ILE A 289 5.96 -6.44 -23.55
CA ILE A 289 5.46 -5.27 -24.29
C ILE A 289 5.91 -3.98 -23.57
N ASP A 290 6.06 -2.88 -24.30
CA ASP A 290 6.45 -1.55 -23.80
C ASP A 290 5.97 -1.27 -22.37
N LYS A 291 6.88 -0.79 -21.51
CA LYS A 291 6.66 -0.54 -20.07
C LYS A 291 5.46 0.37 -19.82
N GLY A 292 4.27 -0.22 -19.72
CA GLY A 292 3.01 0.45 -19.46
C GLY A 292 2.84 0.84 -18.00
N VAL A 293 1.73 1.52 -17.71
CA VAL A 293 1.33 1.92 -16.36
C VAL A 293 0.03 1.21 -16.00
N ASN A 294 0.06 0.40 -14.94
CA ASN A 294 -1.14 -0.17 -14.36
C ASN A 294 -1.73 0.80 -13.34
N VAL A 295 -3.02 1.13 -13.48
CA VAL A 295 -3.73 2.05 -12.58
C VAL A 295 -4.91 1.32 -11.95
N LEU A 296 -4.90 1.18 -10.63
CA LEU A 296 -6.02 0.64 -9.86
C LEU A 296 -6.91 1.77 -9.38
N VAL A 297 -8.16 1.77 -9.84
CA VAL A 297 -9.20 2.73 -9.44
C VAL A 297 -10.38 1.96 -8.85
N ALA A 298 -10.85 2.39 -7.68
CA ALA A 298 -12.03 1.83 -7.02
C ALA A 298 -13.07 2.93 -6.77
N LEU A 299 -14.25 2.81 -7.39
CA LEU A 299 -15.36 3.75 -7.29
C LEU A 299 -16.68 2.98 -7.10
N PRO A 300 -17.74 3.62 -6.56
CA PRO A 300 -19.09 3.07 -6.65
C PRO A 300 -19.44 2.67 -8.08
N SER A 301 -20.24 1.60 -8.26
CA SER A 301 -20.50 1.04 -9.58
C SER A 301 -21.12 2.03 -10.58
N GLN A 302 -21.84 3.05 -10.11
CA GLN A 302 -22.40 4.10 -10.96
C GLN A 302 -21.29 5.05 -11.43
N ASP A 303 -20.47 5.54 -10.51
CA ASP A 303 -19.34 6.43 -10.78
C ASP A 303 -18.26 5.76 -11.65
N MET A 304 -18.06 4.45 -11.48
CA MET A 304 -17.11 3.69 -12.30
C MET A 304 -17.50 3.67 -13.78
N LYS A 305 -18.80 3.64 -14.10
CA LYS A 305 -19.26 3.70 -15.50
C LYS A 305 -18.91 5.06 -16.12
N ILE A 306 -19.19 6.13 -15.38
CA ILE A 306 -18.88 7.50 -15.80
C ILE A 306 -17.36 7.66 -15.98
N PHE A 307 -16.57 7.18 -15.01
CA PHE A 307 -15.12 7.19 -15.08
C PHE A 307 -14.59 6.47 -16.34
N GLN A 308 -15.12 5.28 -16.63
CA GLN A 308 -14.71 4.50 -17.81
C GLN A 308 -15.01 5.23 -19.12
N GLU A 309 -16.19 5.84 -19.24
CA GLU A 309 -16.56 6.64 -20.42
C GLU A 309 -15.62 7.84 -20.60
N LEU A 310 -15.36 8.60 -19.53
CA LEU A 310 -14.45 9.75 -19.55
C LEU A 310 -12.99 9.34 -19.85
N PHE A 311 -12.52 8.26 -19.24
CA PHE A 311 -11.15 7.77 -19.40
C PHE A 311 -10.90 7.28 -20.83
N ASN A 312 -11.84 6.52 -21.41
CA ASN A 312 -11.74 6.06 -22.80
C ASN A 312 -11.80 7.24 -23.78
N GLY A 313 -12.65 8.25 -23.52
CA GLY A 313 -12.68 9.49 -24.30
C GLY A 313 -11.34 10.21 -24.28
N PHE A 314 -10.77 10.40 -23.08
CA PHE A 314 -9.45 11.03 -22.92
C PHE A 314 -8.34 10.28 -23.66
N LEU A 315 -8.31 8.95 -23.59
CA LEU A 315 -7.31 8.15 -24.32
C LEU A 315 -7.48 8.26 -25.84
N ALA A 316 -8.71 8.35 -26.33
CA ALA A 316 -8.98 8.53 -27.75
C ALA A 316 -8.49 9.90 -28.27
N ASP A 317 -8.57 10.96 -27.44
CA ASP A 317 -8.06 12.28 -27.78
C ASP A 317 -6.52 12.37 -27.77
N LEU A 318 -5.84 11.41 -27.14
CA LEU A 318 -4.37 11.31 -27.11
C LEU A 318 -3.78 10.48 -28.26
N ALA A 319 -4.60 9.68 -28.95
CA ALA A 319 -4.19 8.76 -30.02
C ALA A 319 -4.20 9.43 -31.41
#